data_AF-A0A3M9ZKK0-F1
#
_entry.id   AF-A0A3M9ZKK0-F1
#
_cell.length_a   1.000
_cell.length_b   1.000
_cell.length_c   1.000
_cell.angle_alpha   90.00
_cell.angle_beta   90.00
_cell.angle_gamma   90.00
#
_symmetry.space_group_name_H-M   'P 1'
#
loop_
_entity.id
_entity.type
_entity.pdbx_description
1 polymer ?
#
loop_
_entity_poly.entity_id
_entity_poly.type
_entity_poly.pdbx_seq_one_letter_code
_entity_poly.pdbx_strand_id
1 'polypeptide(L)'
;MGRLVRIAARLEKRGARAETALRGARRGLQKEHDALRRSSPGLRAIERRVRGARETLADATGSLARGIERRDRINALIEAAGERLARERAALEAARREAGGAASKGRRRSAMRRADSIGAKIARLEAEIRDRKRAARA
;
A
#
# COMPACT_ATOMS: atom_id res chain seq x y z
N MET A 1 78.05 43.65 -10.27
CA MET A 1 77.65 42.86 -9.07
C MET A 1 76.18 43.04 -8.64
N GLY A 2 75.57 44.24 -8.65
CA GLY A 2 74.24 44.45 -8.05
C GLY A 2 73.00 43.84 -8.73
N ARG A 3 73.04 43.45 -10.02
CA ARG A 3 71.85 42.94 -10.74
C ARG A 3 71.54 41.46 -10.45
N LEU A 4 72.57 40.63 -10.41
CA LEU A 4 72.45 39.19 -10.12
C LEU A 4 72.01 38.93 -8.68
N VAL A 5 72.57 39.67 -7.72
CA VAL A 5 72.17 39.60 -6.30
C VAL A 5 70.68 39.93 -6.12
N ARG A 6 70.18 40.96 -6.82
CA ARG A 6 68.75 41.31 -6.80
C ARG A 6 67.86 40.24 -7.43
N ILE A 7 68.33 39.58 -8.49
CA ILE A 7 67.58 38.48 -9.13
C ILE A 7 67.54 37.25 -8.21
N ALA A 8 68.66 36.88 -7.61
CA ALA A 8 68.75 35.77 -6.65
C ALA A 8 67.81 35.99 -5.46
N ALA A 9 67.86 37.17 -4.82
CA ALA A 9 66.96 37.51 -3.73
C ALA A 9 65.47 37.49 -4.14
N ARG A 10 65.16 37.87 -5.39
CA ARG A 10 63.78 37.84 -5.91
C ARG A 10 63.29 36.42 -6.20
N LEU A 11 64.20 35.53 -6.61
CA LEU A 11 63.93 34.12 -6.82
C LEU A 11 63.75 33.38 -5.49
N GLU A 12 64.60 33.61 -4.48
CA GLU A 12 64.41 33.07 -3.13
C GLU A 12 63.07 33.50 -2.55
N LYS A 13 62.74 34.79 -2.66
CA LYS A 13 61.46 35.32 -2.17
C LYS A 13 60.27 34.73 -2.92
N ARG A 14 60.41 34.42 -4.22
CA ARG A 14 59.40 33.68 -4.99
C ARG A 14 59.31 32.21 -4.58
N GLY A 15 60.45 31.55 -4.35
CA GLY A 15 60.52 30.16 -3.87
C GLY A 15 59.83 30.00 -2.52
N ALA A 16 60.16 30.84 -1.55
CA ALA A 16 59.53 30.84 -0.23
C ALA A 16 58.01 31.08 -0.29
N ARG A 17 57.55 31.98 -1.19
CA ARG A 17 56.12 32.22 -1.43
C ARG A 17 55.42 31.03 -2.06
N ALA A 18 56.03 30.41 -3.07
CA ALA A 18 55.50 29.22 -3.72
C ALA A 18 55.41 28.04 -2.75
N GLU A 19 56.42 27.86 -1.90
CA GLU A 19 56.44 26.81 -0.88
C GLU A 19 55.37 27.02 0.18
N THR A 20 55.17 28.28 0.62
CA THR A 20 54.08 28.64 1.54
C THR A 20 52.71 28.37 0.93
N ALA A 21 52.51 28.73 -0.34
CA ALA A 21 51.28 28.45 -1.07
C ALA A 21 51.02 26.94 -1.21
N LEU A 22 52.06 26.16 -1.53
CA LEU A 22 52.01 24.69 -1.61
C LEU A 22 51.61 24.05 -0.27
N ARG A 23 52.19 24.52 0.84
CA ARG A 23 51.82 24.04 2.18
C ARG A 23 50.37 24.39 2.51
N GLY A 24 49.91 25.58 2.13
CA GLY A 24 48.51 26.01 2.27
C GLY A 24 47.56 25.10 1.49
N ALA A 25 47.85 24.87 0.22
CA ALA A 25 47.07 24.00 -0.66
C ALA A 25 47.00 22.56 -0.14
N ARG A 26 48.13 21.97 0.29
CA ARG A 26 48.18 20.62 0.88
C ARG A 26 47.34 20.51 2.14
N ARG A 27 47.40 21.51 3.03
CA ARG A 27 46.55 21.55 4.23
C ARG A 27 45.08 21.68 3.89
N GLY A 28 44.74 22.45 2.86
CA GLY A 28 43.38 22.56 2.34
C GLY A 28 42.84 21.22 1.83
N LEU A 29 43.60 20.57 0.95
CA LEU A 29 43.27 19.25 0.41
C LEU A 29 43.08 18.18 1.49
N GLN A 30 43.95 18.17 2.52
CA GLN A 30 43.82 17.23 3.63
C GLN A 30 42.52 17.46 4.43
N LYS A 31 42.15 18.72 4.67
CA LYS A 31 40.90 19.06 5.38
C LYS A 31 39.67 18.59 4.61
N GLU A 32 39.64 18.79 3.30
CA GLU A 32 38.53 18.32 2.45
C GLU A 32 38.46 16.79 2.42
N HIS A 33 39.61 16.12 2.31
CA HIS A 33 39.68 14.67 2.36
C HIS A 33 39.16 14.10 3.69
N ASP A 34 39.54 14.71 4.82
CA ASP A 34 39.07 14.30 6.14
C ASP A 34 37.56 14.55 6.31
N ALA A 35 37.04 15.65 5.76
CA ALA A 35 35.61 15.93 5.76
C ALA A 35 34.82 14.90 4.95
N LEU A 36 35.29 14.56 3.74
CA LEU A 36 34.73 13.50 2.90
C LEU A 36 34.72 12.15 3.63
N ARG A 37 35.82 11.80 4.31
CA ARG A 37 35.95 10.53 5.04
C ARG A 37 34.97 10.44 6.21
N ARG A 38 34.64 11.56 6.87
CA ARG A 38 33.66 11.62 7.97
C ARG A 38 32.22 11.55 7.46
N SER A 39 31.93 12.14 6.30
CA SER A 39 30.57 12.20 5.74
C SER A 39 30.16 10.91 5.01
N SER A 40 31.11 10.21 4.38
CA SER A 40 30.83 9.02 3.56
C SER A 40 30.11 7.88 4.31
N PRO A 41 30.49 7.52 5.56
CA PRO A 41 29.77 6.51 6.34
C PRO A 41 28.34 6.91 6.69
N GLY A 42 28.12 8.19 7.00
CA GLY A 42 26.80 8.75 7.29
C GLY A 42 25.87 8.66 6.08
N LEU A 43 26.37 9.03 4.90
CA LEU A 43 25.62 8.90 3.63
C LEU A 43 25.26 7.44 3.33
N ARG A 44 26.19 6.49 3.50
CA ARG A 44 25.91 5.05 3.33
C ARG A 44 24.89 4.54 4.36
N ALA A 45 24.93 5.02 5.58
CA ALA A 45 23.95 4.66 6.60
C ALA A 45 22.55 5.19 6.24
N ILE A 46 22.44 6.43 5.75
CA ILE A 46 21.19 7.01 5.24
C ILE A 46 20.67 6.18 4.06
N GLU A 47 21.53 5.84 3.09
CA GLU A 47 21.14 5.02 1.94
C GLU A 47 20.55 3.66 2.38
N ARG A 48 21.20 2.98 3.34
CA ARG A 48 20.66 1.73 3.91
C ARG A 48 19.32 1.93 4.60
N ARG A 49 19.14 3.01 5.36
CA ARG A 49 17.86 3.32 6.02
C ARG A 49 16.76 3.61 5.01
N VAL A 50 17.05 4.37 3.96
CA VAL A 50 16.12 4.66 2.87
C VAL A 50 15.72 3.38 2.15
N ARG A 51 16.68 2.48 1.88
CA ARG A 51 16.41 1.19 1.25
C ARG A 51 15.49 0.32 2.11
N GLY A 52 15.80 0.16 3.40
CA GLY A 52 14.95 -0.60 4.32
C GLY A 52 13.55 0.01 4.47
N ALA A 53 13.44 1.34 4.50
CA ALA A 53 12.14 2.02 4.53
C ALA A 53 11.33 1.76 3.25
N ARG A 54 11.98 1.72 2.07
CA ARG A 54 11.32 1.38 0.80
C ARG A 54 10.83 -0.07 0.77
N GLU A 55 11.63 -1.00 1.27
CA GLU A 55 11.25 -2.42 1.38
C GLU A 55 10.03 -2.57 2.31
N THR A 56 10.08 -1.96 3.50
CA THR A 56 8.96 -1.97 4.45
C THR A 56 7.69 -1.35 3.85
N LEU A 57 7.84 -0.24 3.11
CA LEU A 57 6.72 0.39 2.43
C LEU A 57 6.14 -0.53 1.36
N ALA A 58 6.99 -1.17 0.54
CA ALA A 58 6.54 -2.11 -0.49
C ALA A 58 5.73 -3.27 0.12
N ASP A 59 6.20 -3.84 1.23
CA ASP A 59 5.50 -4.93 1.93
C ASP A 59 4.14 -4.49 2.50
N ALA A 60 4.09 -3.30 3.10
CA ALA A 60 2.87 -2.71 3.61
C ALA A 60 1.87 -2.44 2.48
N THR A 61 2.33 -1.88 1.36
CA THR A 61 1.49 -1.59 0.19
C THR A 61 0.95 -2.87 -0.44
N GLY A 62 1.80 -3.90 -0.56
CA GLY A 62 1.37 -5.22 -1.06
C GLY A 62 0.34 -5.90 -0.15
N SER A 63 0.50 -5.78 1.17
CA SER A 63 -0.46 -6.31 2.14
C SER A 63 -1.80 -5.57 2.08
N LEU A 64 -1.77 -4.24 1.95
CA LEU A 64 -2.97 -3.43 1.76
C LEU A 64 -3.69 -3.77 0.45
N ALA A 65 -2.96 -3.93 -0.65
CA ALA A 65 -3.54 -4.31 -1.95
C ALA A 65 -4.28 -5.66 -1.87
N ARG A 66 -3.68 -6.67 -1.24
CA ARG A 66 -4.33 -7.96 -0.99
C ARG A 66 -5.58 -7.83 -0.11
N GLY A 67 -5.53 -6.97 0.91
CA GLY A 67 -6.67 -6.68 1.77
C GLY A 67 -7.84 -6.05 1.02
N ILE A 68 -7.55 -5.07 0.15
CA ILE A 68 -8.54 -4.43 -0.73
C ILE A 68 -9.15 -5.47 -1.66
N GLU A 69 -8.34 -6.26 -2.36
CA GLU A 69 -8.82 -7.27 -3.29
C GLU A 69 -9.72 -8.31 -2.59
N ARG A 70 -9.34 -8.77 -1.39
CA ARG A 70 -10.17 -9.67 -0.59
C ARG A 70 -11.53 -9.04 -0.27
N ARG A 71 -11.54 -7.77 0.14
CA ARG A 71 -12.77 -7.05 0.47
C ARG A 71 -13.67 -6.90 -0.75
N ASP A 72 -13.10 -6.56 -1.91
CA ASP A 72 -13.85 -6.36 -3.15
C ASP A 72 -14.49 -7.68 -3.62
N ARG A 73 -13.77 -8.80 -3.52
CA ARG A 73 -14.33 -10.13 -3.78
C ARG A 73 -15.49 -10.47 -2.84
N ILE A 74 -15.39 -10.16 -1.55
CA ILE A 74 -16.47 -10.39 -0.59
C ILE A 74 -17.68 -9.51 -0.92
N ASN A 75 -17.47 -8.24 -1.30
CA ASN A 75 -18.53 -7.33 -1.69
C ASN A 75 -19.28 -7.83 -2.93
N ALA A 76 -18.58 -8.32 -3.95
CA ALA A 76 -19.22 -8.93 -5.12
C ALA A 76 -20.10 -10.14 -4.74
N LEU A 77 -19.65 -10.96 -3.78
CA LEU A 77 -20.46 -12.08 -3.27
C LEU A 77 -21.68 -11.62 -2.46
N ILE A 78 -21.58 -10.48 -1.76
CA ILE A 78 -22.71 -9.86 -1.05
C ILE A 78 -23.75 -9.36 -2.06
N GLU A 79 -23.31 -8.70 -3.13
CA GLU A 79 -24.18 -8.20 -4.19
C GLU A 79 -24.93 -9.34 -4.89
N ALA A 80 -24.21 -10.36 -5.34
CA ALA A 80 -24.81 -11.54 -5.98
C ALA A 80 -25.82 -12.26 -5.06
N ALA A 81 -25.51 -12.36 -3.76
CA ALA A 81 -26.45 -12.91 -2.77
C ALA A 81 -27.67 -11.99 -2.58
N GLY A 82 -27.49 -10.67 -2.62
CA GLY A 82 -28.57 -9.68 -2.58
C GLY A 82 -29.53 -9.79 -3.76
N GLU A 83 -29.01 -9.97 -4.97
CA GLU A 83 -29.83 -10.21 -6.17
C GLU A 83 -30.62 -11.54 -6.07
N ARG A 84 -29.99 -12.59 -5.55
CA ARG A 84 -30.68 -13.87 -5.27
C ARG A 84 -31.79 -13.68 -4.24
N LEU A 85 -31.52 -12.95 -3.16
CA LEU A 85 -32.51 -12.63 -2.13
C LEU A 85 -33.71 -11.87 -2.70
N ALA A 86 -33.47 -10.89 -3.58
CA ALA A 86 -34.54 -10.15 -4.25
C ALA A 86 -35.43 -11.06 -5.10
N ARG A 87 -34.83 -11.99 -5.86
CA ARG A 87 -35.57 -13.00 -6.66
C ARG A 87 -36.41 -13.94 -5.78
N GLU A 88 -35.83 -14.45 -4.70
CA GLU A 88 -36.55 -15.33 -3.77
C GLU A 88 -37.71 -14.59 -3.07
N ARG A 89 -37.54 -13.31 -2.71
CA ARG A 89 -38.62 -12.48 -2.15
C ARG A 89 -39.75 -12.29 -3.16
N ALA A 90 -39.45 -12.03 -4.42
CA ALA A 90 -40.48 -11.95 -5.47
C ALA A 90 -41.20 -13.29 -5.66
N ALA A 91 -40.48 -14.41 -5.63
CA ALA A 91 -41.07 -15.75 -5.71
C ALA A 91 -41.96 -16.09 -4.51
N LEU A 92 -41.57 -15.64 -3.29
CA LEU A 92 -42.38 -15.79 -2.09
C LEU A 92 -43.72 -15.06 -2.21
N GLU A 93 -43.68 -13.81 -2.67
CA GLU A 93 -44.88 -13.01 -2.87
C GLU A 93 -45.80 -13.62 -3.94
N ALA A 94 -45.23 -14.16 -5.03
CA ALA A 94 -45.99 -14.90 -6.03
C ALA A 94 -46.66 -16.15 -5.43
N ALA A 95 -45.93 -16.96 -4.66
CA ALA A 95 -46.47 -18.16 -4.02
C ALA A 95 -47.57 -17.83 -2.99
N ARG A 96 -47.44 -16.72 -2.26
CA ARG A 96 -48.46 -16.23 -1.32
C ARG A 96 -49.73 -15.78 -2.05
N ARG A 97 -49.61 -15.03 -3.15
CA ARG A 97 -50.77 -14.63 -3.97
C ARG A 97 -51.48 -15.84 -4.55
N GLU A 98 -50.74 -16.82 -5.06
CA GLU A 98 -51.32 -18.07 -5.57
C GLU A 98 -52.07 -18.83 -4.48
N ALA A 99 -51.52 -18.91 -3.26
CA ALA A 99 -52.22 -19.52 -2.13
C ALA A 99 -53.51 -18.76 -1.76
N GLY A 100 -53.51 -17.43 -1.83
CA GLY A 100 -54.68 -16.58 -1.57
C GLY A 100 -55.77 -16.71 -2.63
N GLY A 101 -55.40 -16.86 -3.91
CA GLY A 101 -56.32 -17.01 -5.05
C GLY A 101 -56.69 -18.44 -5.43
N ALA A 102 -56.20 -19.45 -4.70
CA ALA A 102 -56.40 -20.85 -5.05
C ALA A 102 -57.85 -21.31 -4.87
N ALA A 103 -58.49 -21.69 -5.97
CA ALA A 103 -59.87 -22.22 -5.99
C ALA A 103 -60.03 -23.57 -5.28
N SER A 104 -58.95 -24.33 -5.06
CA SER A 104 -59.00 -25.62 -4.37
C SER A 104 -58.05 -25.70 -3.16
N LYS A 105 -58.49 -26.43 -2.12
CA LYS A 105 -57.68 -26.67 -0.91
C LYS A 105 -56.34 -27.33 -1.25
N GLY A 106 -56.29 -28.20 -2.26
CA GLY A 106 -55.06 -28.84 -2.74
C GLY A 106 -54.06 -27.84 -3.31
N ARG A 107 -54.50 -26.94 -4.22
CA ARG A 107 -53.64 -25.89 -4.79
C ARG A 107 -53.15 -24.92 -3.72
N ARG A 108 -54.03 -24.51 -2.80
CA ARG A 108 -53.67 -23.64 -1.67
C ARG A 108 -52.57 -24.26 -0.80
N ARG A 109 -52.73 -25.53 -0.40
CA ARG A 109 -51.73 -26.24 0.42
C ARG A 109 -50.40 -26.38 -0.31
N SER A 110 -50.41 -26.66 -1.61
CA SER A 110 -49.19 -26.76 -2.41
C SER A 110 -48.45 -25.42 -2.49
N ALA A 111 -49.18 -24.34 -2.77
CA ALA A 111 -48.62 -22.99 -2.82
C ALA A 111 -48.05 -22.54 -1.46
N MET A 112 -48.73 -22.85 -0.34
CA MET A 112 -48.21 -22.57 1.01
C MET A 112 -46.91 -23.33 1.30
N ARG A 113 -46.82 -24.63 0.98
CA ARG A 113 -45.57 -25.39 1.16
C ARG A 113 -44.40 -24.81 0.36
N ARG A 114 -44.65 -24.32 -0.86
CA ARG A 114 -43.64 -23.60 -1.65
C ARG A 114 -43.24 -22.30 -0.98
N ALA A 115 -44.20 -21.53 -0.48
CA ALA A 115 -43.92 -20.29 0.25
C ALA A 115 -43.05 -20.55 1.49
N ASP A 116 -43.33 -21.60 2.26
CA ASP A 116 -42.53 -21.98 3.43
C ASP A 116 -41.10 -22.38 3.03
N SER A 117 -40.94 -23.16 1.97
CA SER A 117 -39.63 -23.55 1.44
C SER A 117 -38.82 -22.33 0.97
N ILE A 118 -39.45 -21.39 0.27
CA ILE A 118 -38.82 -20.14 -0.16
C ILE A 118 -38.45 -19.27 1.05
N GLY A 119 -39.32 -19.19 2.07
CA GLY A 119 -39.02 -18.50 3.33
C GLY A 119 -37.78 -19.04 4.02
N ALA A 120 -37.61 -20.36 4.07
CA ALA A 120 -36.40 -20.98 4.62
C ALA A 120 -35.14 -20.64 3.81
N LYS A 121 -35.23 -20.56 2.47
CA LYS A 121 -34.11 -20.13 1.61
C LYS A 121 -33.74 -18.67 1.84
N ILE A 122 -34.74 -17.79 1.96
CA ILE A 122 -34.55 -16.37 2.27
C ILE A 122 -33.79 -16.20 3.59
N ALA A 123 -34.21 -16.90 4.65
CA ALA A 123 -33.56 -16.81 5.96
C ALA A 123 -32.09 -17.25 5.91
N ARG A 124 -31.77 -18.29 5.13
CA ARG A 124 -30.38 -18.73 4.89
C ARG A 124 -29.56 -17.69 4.14
N LEU A 125 -30.11 -17.12 3.07
CA LEU A 125 -29.45 -16.06 2.28
C LEU A 125 -29.21 -14.79 3.14
N GLU A 126 -30.14 -14.43 4.00
CA GLU A 126 -29.97 -13.30 4.92
C GLU A 126 -28.88 -13.55 5.97
N ALA A 127 -28.77 -14.77 6.49
CA ALA A 127 -27.66 -15.17 7.36
C ALA A 127 -26.31 -15.09 6.61
N GLU A 128 -26.24 -15.69 5.42
CA GLU A 128 -25.05 -15.69 4.56
C GLU A 128 -24.57 -14.26 4.22
N ILE A 129 -25.49 -13.36 3.86
CA ILE A 129 -25.17 -11.94 3.61
C ILE A 129 -24.64 -11.26 4.87
N ARG A 130 -25.23 -11.53 6.04
CA ARG A 130 -24.75 -10.94 7.31
C ARG A 130 -23.35 -11.43 7.65
N ASP A 131 -23.08 -12.72 7.50
CA ASP A 131 -21.77 -13.30 7.79
C ASP A 131 -20.69 -12.76 6.83
N ARG A 132 -21.02 -12.62 5.55
CA ARG A 132 -20.12 -11.99 4.57
C ARG A 132 -19.88 -10.51 4.86
N LYS A 133 -20.91 -9.75 5.26
CA LYS A 133 -20.75 -8.35 5.68
C LYS A 133 -19.83 -8.22 6.89
N ARG A 134 -19.85 -9.18 7.83
CA ARG A 134 -18.89 -9.24 8.94
C ARG A 134 -17.49 -9.53 8.42
N ALA A 135 -17.35 -10.52 7.53
CA ALA A 135 -16.06 -10.88 6.93
C ALA A 135 -15.42 -9.76 6.08
N ALA A 136 -16.22 -8.89 5.45
CA ALA A 136 -15.73 -7.74 4.68
C ALA A 136 -15.19 -6.59 5.56
N ARG A 137 -15.60 -6.55 6.84
CA ARG A 137 -15.18 -5.55 7.83
C ARG A 137 -14.00 -6.00 8.68
N ALA A 138 -13.63 -7.29 8.59
CA ALA A 138 -12.52 -7.92 9.28
C ALA A 138 -11.32 -8.08 8.35
#